data_AF-A0A031I884-F1
#
_entry.id   AF-A0A031I884-F1
#
_cell.length_a   1.000
_cell.length_b   1.000
_cell.length_c   1.000
_cell.angle_alpha   90.00
_cell.angle_beta   90.00
_cell.angle_gamma   90.00
#
_symmetry.space_group_name_H-M   'P 1'
#
loop_
_entity.id
_entity.type
_entity.pdbx_description
1 polymer ?
#
loop_
_entity_poly.entity_id
_entity_poly.type
_entity_poly.pdbx_seq_one_letter_code
_entity_poly.pdbx_strand_id
1 'polypeptide(L)'
;MANSSFAAQAVAKGPMTAAPPSFDGHGWLVVLNLAAATFACVVAIMFAVDAVRGIVRNWGRDRPSHPVSIWRYAGLCFALGIGMTRGGTALVLWNWNPRDPAGTGWCLTFQRFLDIPAMCFGILGLGILYLTSRGMVPQLRRRPLPIQLWASLPMLRRPAGIALLSLIAAIGVVSTR
;
A
#
# COMPACT_ATOMS: atom_id res chain seq x y z
N MET A 1 38.33 4.44 -1.35
CA MET A 1 37.05 4.19 -2.04
C MET A 1 35.99 4.04 -0.98
N ALA A 2 35.09 5.02 -0.84
CA ALA A 2 34.05 4.95 0.19
C ALA A 2 33.07 3.82 -0.15
N ASN A 3 32.71 3.00 0.85
CA ASN A 3 31.76 1.89 0.76
C ASN A 3 30.33 2.39 0.49
N SER A 4 30.09 3.09 -0.62
CA SER A 4 28.77 3.56 -1.03
C SER A 4 28.09 2.50 -1.89
N SER A 5 26.88 2.08 -1.49
CA SER A 5 26.07 1.09 -2.23
C SER A 5 25.86 1.50 -3.69
N PHE A 6 25.67 0.53 -4.60
CA PHE A 6 25.41 0.85 -6.01
C PHE A 6 24.17 1.72 -6.21
N ALA A 7 23.17 1.59 -5.34
CA ALA A 7 22.00 2.48 -5.32
C ALA A 7 22.40 3.92 -4.97
N ALA A 8 23.26 4.13 -3.96
CA ALA A 8 23.77 5.45 -3.62
C ALA A 8 24.62 6.05 -4.75
N GLN A 9 25.44 5.24 -5.42
CA GLN A 9 26.21 5.69 -6.58
C GLN A 9 25.30 6.09 -7.76
N ALA A 10 24.19 5.38 -7.98
CA ALA A 10 23.22 5.71 -9.02
C ALA A 10 22.50 7.03 -8.74
N VAL A 11 22.18 7.31 -7.47
CA VAL A 11 21.61 8.61 -7.06
C VAL A 11 22.66 9.73 -7.21
N ALA A 12 23.89 9.50 -6.75
CA ALA A 12 24.97 10.50 -6.80
C ALA A 12 25.40 10.87 -8.23
N LYS A 13 25.35 9.90 -9.16
CA LYS A 13 25.66 10.13 -10.59
C LYS A 13 24.44 10.61 -11.39
N GLY A 14 23.25 10.59 -10.79
CA GLY A 14 22.01 11.04 -11.41
C GLY A 14 21.89 12.57 -11.42
N PRO A 15 20.89 13.12 -12.15
CA PRO A 15 20.62 14.55 -12.13
C PRO A 15 20.23 15.01 -10.71
N MET A 16 20.75 16.16 -10.30
CA MET A 16 20.48 16.79 -8.99
C MET A 16 19.10 17.45 -8.98
N THR A 17 18.05 16.68 -9.22
CA THR A 17 16.66 17.15 -9.34
C THR A 17 15.85 16.88 -8.08
N ALA A 18 14.94 17.80 -7.75
CA ALA A 18 13.99 17.64 -6.64
C ALA A 18 13.06 16.42 -6.82
N ALA A 19 12.90 15.96 -8.07
CA ALA A 19 12.19 14.75 -8.45
C ALA A 19 13.17 13.59 -8.74
N PRO A 20 12.78 12.33 -8.45
CA PRO A 20 13.51 11.17 -8.94
C PRO A 20 13.63 11.19 -10.48
N PRO A 21 14.76 10.72 -11.07
CA PRO A 21 14.96 10.72 -12.52
C PRO A 21 13.88 9.94 -13.29
N SER A 22 13.22 8.99 -12.64
CA SER A 22 12.10 8.23 -13.22
C SER A 22 10.87 9.08 -13.58
N PHE A 23 10.81 10.34 -13.13
CA PHE A 23 9.72 11.27 -13.42
C PHE A 23 10.08 12.31 -14.49
N ASP A 24 11.27 12.23 -15.08
CA ASP A 24 11.69 13.07 -16.22
C ASP A 24 11.45 14.58 -16.03
N GLY A 25 11.72 15.09 -14.81
CA GLY A 25 11.54 16.50 -14.47
C GLY A 25 10.10 16.96 -14.23
N HIS A 26 9.09 16.08 -14.39
CA HIS A 26 7.70 16.40 -14.10
C HIS A 26 7.41 16.38 -12.58
N GLY A 27 7.72 17.46 -11.88
CA GLY A 27 7.50 17.59 -10.43
C GLY A 27 6.06 17.34 -9.97
N TRP A 28 5.06 17.64 -10.82
CA TRP A 28 3.66 17.37 -10.52
C TRP A 28 3.34 15.86 -10.44
N LEU A 29 4.03 15.01 -11.23
CA LEU A 29 3.88 13.55 -11.15
C LEU A 29 4.42 13.01 -9.83
N VAL A 30 5.48 13.63 -9.29
CA VAL A 30 6.02 13.28 -7.98
C VAL A 30 5.00 13.57 -6.89
N VAL A 31 4.35 14.74 -6.91
CA VAL A 31 3.28 15.09 -5.96
C VAL A 31 2.16 14.06 -6.01
N LEU A 32 1.65 13.75 -7.20
CA LEU A 32 0.55 12.80 -7.34
C LEU A 32 0.94 11.39 -6.89
N ASN A 33 2.13 10.90 -7.25
CA ASN A 33 2.59 9.57 -6.84
C ASN A 33 2.87 9.51 -5.34
N LEU A 34 3.44 10.57 -4.76
CA LEU A 34 3.67 10.68 -3.33
C LEU A 34 2.35 10.69 -2.56
N ALA A 35 1.39 11.51 -2.99
CA ALA A 35 0.06 11.59 -2.39
C ALA A 35 -0.67 10.25 -2.49
N ALA A 36 -0.72 9.65 -3.69
CA ALA A 36 -1.40 8.39 -3.93
C ALA A 36 -0.77 7.22 -3.17
N ALA A 37 0.57 7.13 -3.14
CA ALA A 37 1.27 6.08 -2.40
C ALA A 37 1.07 6.23 -0.89
N THR A 38 1.14 7.46 -0.36
CA THR A 38 0.90 7.75 1.06
C THR A 38 -0.54 7.43 1.45
N PHE A 39 -1.51 7.90 0.66
CA PHE A 39 -2.92 7.60 0.86
C PHE A 39 -3.20 6.09 0.85
N ALA A 40 -2.73 5.39 -0.19
CA ALA A 40 -2.92 3.95 -0.32
C ALA A 40 -2.28 3.19 0.84
N CYS A 41 -1.10 3.60 1.31
CA CYS A 41 -0.45 3.02 2.47
C CYS A 41 -1.32 3.17 3.74
N VAL A 42 -1.78 4.40 4.04
CA VAL A 42 -2.56 4.66 5.25
C VAL A 42 -3.90 3.91 5.22
N VAL A 43 -4.62 3.94 4.09
CA VAL A 43 -5.90 3.22 3.96
C VAL A 43 -5.69 1.71 4.06
N ALA A 44 -4.64 1.18 3.45
CA ALA A 44 -4.31 -0.23 3.56
C ALA A 44 -4.00 -0.63 5.01
N ILE A 45 -3.25 0.18 5.76
CA ILE A 45 -3.02 -0.04 7.20
C ILE A 45 -4.34 0.00 7.98
N MET A 46 -5.21 0.97 7.73
CA MET A 46 -6.52 1.04 8.38
C MET A 46 -7.34 -0.23 8.14
N PHE A 47 -7.37 -0.72 6.90
CA PHE A 47 -8.08 -1.95 6.56
C PHE A 47 -7.43 -3.19 7.19
N ALA A 48 -6.09 -3.26 7.21
CA ALA A 48 -5.36 -4.33 7.87
C ALA A 48 -5.68 -4.37 9.37
N VAL A 49 -5.67 -3.22 10.04
CA VAL A 49 -6.02 -3.10 11.46
C VAL A 49 -7.47 -3.52 11.71
N ASP A 50 -8.41 -3.09 10.87
CA ASP A 50 -9.82 -3.49 11.00
C ASP A 50 -10.00 -5.01 10.81
N ALA A 51 -9.35 -5.59 9.80
CA ALA A 51 -9.35 -7.03 9.56
C ALA A 51 -8.75 -7.81 10.74
N VAL A 52 -7.60 -7.39 11.27
CA VAL A 52 -6.95 -8.02 12.43
C VAL A 52 -7.85 -7.91 13.66
N ARG A 53 -8.43 -6.74 13.95
CA ARG A 53 -9.38 -6.58 15.06
C ARG A 53 -10.58 -7.50 14.91
N GLY A 54 -11.11 -7.63 13.69
CA GLY A 54 -12.18 -8.56 13.38
C GLY A 54 -11.81 -10.02 13.64
N ILE A 55 -10.61 -10.44 13.23
CA ILE A 55 -10.08 -11.80 13.45
C ILE A 55 -9.90 -12.06 14.95
N VAL A 56 -9.20 -11.17 15.67
CA VAL A 56 -8.92 -11.34 17.10
C VAL A 56 -10.21 -11.38 17.92
N ARG A 57 -11.16 -10.48 17.65
CA ARG A 57 -12.44 -10.42 18.36
C ARG A 57 -13.27 -11.70 18.23
N ASN A 58 -13.15 -12.41 17.11
CA ASN A 58 -13.96 -13.59 16.82
C ASN A 58 -13.14 -14.89 16.78
N TRP A 59 -11.89 -14.86 17.26
CA TRP A 59 -10.97 -16.00 17.18
C TRP A 59 -11.56 -17.30 17.76
N GLY A 60 -12.35 -17.20 18.82
CA GLY A 60 -13.00 -18.37 19.44
C GLY A 60 -14.27 -18.86 18.75
N ARG A 61 -14.83 -18.11 17.79
CA ARG A 61 -16.12 -18.42 17.13
C ARG A 61 -15.95 -18.74 15.64
N ASP A 62 -15.02 -18.06 14.99
CA ASP A 62 -14.82 -18.14 13.55
C ASP A 62 -13.87 -19.28 13.20
N ARG A 63 -14.38 -20.26 12.44
CA ARG A 63 -13.54 -21.33 11.87
C ARG A 63 -12.87 -20.85 10.60
N PRO A 64 -11.69 -21.38 10.23
CA PRO A 64 -11.00 -21.01 9.00
C PRO A 64 -11.80 -21.32 7.73
N SER A 65 -12.75 -22.26 7.80
CA SER A 65 -13.65 -22.61 6.69
C SER A 65 -14.87 -21.69 6.56
N HIS A 66 -15.12 -20.79 7.51
CA HIS A 66 -16.25 -19.87 7.42
C HIS A 66 -15.99 -18.82 6.32
N PRO A 67 -17.00 -18.47 5.50
CA PRO A 67 -16.88 -17.44 4.47
C PRO A 67 -16.36 -16.10 5.01
N VAL A 68 -16.74 -15.75 6.25
CA VAL A 68 -16.29 -14.51 6.91
C VAL A 68 -14.79 -14.53 7.20
N SER A 69 -14.24 -15.67 7.62
CA SER A 69 -12.82 -15.82 7.92
C SER A 69 -11.99 -15.74 6.64
N ILE A 70 -12.44 -16.43 5.59
CA ILE A 70 -11.86 -16.37 4.24
C ILE A 70 -11.79 -14.92 3.75
N TRP A 71 -12.89 -14.19 3.85
CA TRP A 71 -12.96 -12.79 3.44
C TRP A 71 -11.98 -11.90 4.22
N ARG A 72 -11.90 -12.09 5.54
CA ARG A 72 -10.96 -11.35 6.39
C ARG A 72 -9.50 -11.69 6.09
N TYR A 73 -9.17 -12.95 5.86
CA TYR A 73 -7.79 -13.36 5.51
C TYR A 73 -7.38 -12.85 4.13
N ALA A 74 -8.24 -13.00 3.12
CA ALA A 74 -7.97 -12.46 1.79
C ALA A 74 -7.80 -10.93 1.84
N GLY A 75 -8.73 -10.24 2.51
CA GLY A 75 -8.68 -8.80 2.69
C GLY A 75 -7.43 -8.33 3.45
N LEU A 76 -7.04 -9.03 4.51
CA LEU A 76 -5.81 -8.75 5.26
C LEU A 76 -4.58 -8.93 4.38
N CYS A 77 -4.50 -10.00 3.58
CA CYS A 77 -3.39 -10.21 2.66
C CYS A 77 -3.28 -9.08 1.63
N PHE A 78 -4.39 -8.66 1.01
CA PHE A 78 -4.36 -7.53 0.08
C PHE A 78 -3.95 -6.23 0.76
N ALA A 79 -4.47 -5.95 1.95
CA ALA A 79 -4.12 -4.75 2.70
C ALA A 79 -2.65 -4.73 3.12
N LEU A 80 -2.10 -5.84 3.59
CA LEU A 80 -0.67 -5.94 3.91
C LEU A 80 0.19 -5.77 2.65
N GLY A 81 -0.18 -6.42 1.55
CA GLY A 81 0.53 -6.27 0.27
C GLY A 81 0.54 -4.83 -0.23
N ILE A 82 -0.62 -4.18 -0.29
CA ILE A 82 -0.74 -2.76 -0.70
C ILE A 82 0.03 -1.86 0.27
N GLY A 83 -0.12 -2.07 1.58
CA GLY A 83 0.56 -1.30 2.60
C GLY A 83 2.09 -1.37 2.47
N MET A 84 2.64 -2.56 2.23
CA MET A 84 4.08 -2.75 2.04
C MET A 84 4.59 -2.11 0.74
N THR A 85 3.96 -2.39 -0.42
CA THR A 85 4.43 -1.83 -1.70
C THR A 85 4.29 -0.32 -1.75
N ARG A 86 3.10 0.20 -1.36
CA ARG A 86 2.83 1.64 -1.42
C ARG A 86 3.53 2.39 -0.30
N GLY A 87 3.69 1.78 0.88
CA GLY A 87 4.53 2.30 1.96
C GLY A 87 5.99 2.41 1.54
N GLY A 88 6.57 1.38 0.92
CA GLY A 88 7.94 1.44 0.39
C GLY A 88 8.11 2.54 -0.66
N THR A 89 7.16 2.67 -1.59
CA THR A 89 7.17 3.74 -2.59
C THR A 89 7.07 5.13 -1.94
N ALA A 90 6.16 5.29 -0.97
CA ALA A 90 6.01 6.55 -0.23
C ALA A 90 7.29 6.90 0.51
N LEU A 91 7.91 5.95 1.23
CA LEU A 91 9.16 6.16 1.97
C LEU A 91 10.29 6.67 1.05
N VAL A 92 10.44 6.07 -0.14
CA VAL A 92 11.44 6.52 -1.12
C VAL A 92 11.16 7.95 -1.60
N LEU A 93 9.91 8.27 -1.92
CA LEU A 93 9.56 9.60 -2.41
C LEU A 93 9.66 10.66 -1.30
N TRP A 94 9.29 10.33 -0.06
CA TRP A 94 9.44 11.18 1.13
C TRP A 94 10.91 11.42 1.51
N ASN A 95 11.77 10.40 1.35
CA ASN A 95 13.20 10.50 1.65
C ASN A 95 14.06 10.90 0.44
N TRP A 96 13.46 11.24 -0.70
CA TRP A 96 14.23 11.59 -1.90
C TRP A 96 15.04 12.87 -1.67
N ASN A 97 16.36 12.71 -1.60
CA ASN A 97 17.30 13.82 -1.45
C ASN A 97 18.59 13.55 -2.28
N PRO A 98 18.81 14.28 -3.38
CA PRO A 98 20.03 14.14 -4.18
C PRO A 98 21.32 14.52 -3.43
N ARG A 99 21.22 15.35 -2.38
CA ARG A 99 22.37 15.77 -1.55
C ARG A 99 22.75 14.73 -0.51
N ASP A 100 21.86 13.77 -0.23
CA ASP A 100 22.16 12.58 0.57
C ASP A 100 21.88 11.30 -0.23
N PRO A 101 22.81 10.90 -1.13
CA PRO A 101 22.68 9.69 -1.93
C PRO A 101 22.67 8.42 -1.09
N ALA A 102 23.32 8.43 0.08
CA ALA A 102 23.41 7.26 0.95
C ALA A 102 22.05 6.94 1.59
N GLY A 103 21.38 7.94 2.15
CA GLY A 103 20.02 7.79 2.72
C GLY A 103 18.99 7.40 1.65
N THR A 104 19.00 8.08 0.50
CA THR A 104 18.09 7.76 -0.61
C THR A 104 18.34 6.35 -1.16
N GLY A 105 19.62 5.97 -1.32
CA GLY A 105 20.01 4.64 -1.78
C GLY A 105 19.56 3.52 -0.85
N TRP A 106 19.66 3.73 0.47
CA TRP A 106 19.18 2.75 1.45
C TRP A 106 17.66 2.55 1.38
N CYS A 107 16.88 3.64 1.28
CA CYS A 107 15.42 3.55 1.12
C CYS A 107 15.03 2.82 -0.17
N LEU A 108 15.74 3.07 -1.28
CA LEU A 108 15.53 2.37 -2.55
C LEU A 108 15.78 0.87 -2.42
N THR A 109 16.88 0.48 -1.75
CA THR A 109 17.18 -0.93 -1.50
C THR A 109 16.14 -1.56 -0.58
N PHE A 110 15.74 -0.88 0.49
CA PHE A 110 14.72 -1.34 1.42
C PHE A 110 13.37 -1.56 0.74
N GLN A 111 12.97 -0.68 -0.19
CA GLN A 111 11.76 -0.88 -1.00
C GLN A 111 11.81 -2.20 -1.76
N ARG A 112 12.95 -2.58 -2.34
CA ARG A 112 13.08 -3.86 -3.07
C ARG A 112 12.93 -5.07 -2.17
N PHE A 113 13.38 -4.98 -0.92
CA PHE A 113 13.13 -6.02 0.07
C PHE A 113 11.65 -6.09 0.49
N LEU A 114 10.93 -4.97 0.49
CA LEU A 114 9.49 -4.95 0.74
C LEU A 114 8.65 -5.45 -0.44
N ASP A 115 9.13 -5.30 -1.68
CA ASP A 115 8.40 -5.72 -2.88
C ASP A 115 8.12 -7.24 -2.88
N ILE A 116 9.06 -8.06 -2.40
CA ILE A 116 8.94 -9.53 -2.34
C ILE A 116 7.81 -9.98 -1.40
N PRO A 117 7.83 -9.67 -0.08
CA PRO A 117 6.75 -10.07 0.81
C PRO A 117 5.41 -9.45 0.39
N ALA A 118 5.41 -8.22 -0.12
CA ALA A 118 4.20 -7.60 -0.64
C ALA A 118 3.58 -8.40 -1.80
N MET A 119 4.40 -8.87 -2.72
CA MET A 119 3.98 -9.75 -3.81
C MET A 119 3.45 -11.09 -3.28
N CYS A 120 4.14 -11.70 -2.31
CA CYS A 120 3.67 -12.94 -1.67
C CYS A 120 2.28 -12.75 -1.04
N PHE A 121 2.05 -11.65 -0.33
CA PHE A 121 0.72 -11.33 0.23
C PHE A 121 -0.33 -11.13 -0.86
N GLY A 122 0.00 -10.44 -1.95
CA GLY A 122 -0.91 -10.26 -3.09
C GLY A 122 -1.31 -11.60 -3.73
N ILE A 123 -0.32 -12.46 -3.99
CA ILE A 123 -0.54 -13.80 -4.57
C ILE A 123 -1.33 -14.68 -3.60
N LEU A 124 -1.01 -14.65 -2.31
CA LEU A 124 -1.73 -15.41 -1.29
C LEU A 124 -3.20 -14.98 -1.20
N GLY A 125 -3.46 -13.67 -1.18
CA GLY A 125 -4.83 -13.11 -1.20
C GLY A 125 -5.63 -13.57 -2.42
N LEU A 126 -5.01 -13.54 -3.60
CA LEU A 126 -5.60 -14.07 -4.84
C LEU A 126 -5.84 -15.58 -4.77
N GLY A 127 -4.88 -16.33 -4.24
CA GLY A 127 -4.99 -17.78 -4.06
C GLY A 127 -6.16 -18.17 -3.16
N ILE A 128 -6.34 -17.47 -2.04
CA ILE A 128 -7.49 -17.68 -1.14
C ILE A 128 -8.81 -17.42 -1.89
N LEU A 129 -8.94 -16.31 -2.61
CA LEU A 129 -10.15 -16.01 -3.37
C LEU A 129 -10.43 -17.04 -4.48
N TYR A 130 -9.39 -17.44 -5.21
CA TYR A 130 -9.53 -18.42 -6.29
C TYR A 130 -9.98 -19.80 -5.77
N LEU A 131 -9.34 -20.30 -4.72
CA LEU A 131 -9.69 -21.60 -4.12
C LEU A 131 -11.11 -21.61 -3.55
N THR A 132 -11.55 -20.50 -2.97
CA THR A 132 -12.86 -20.39 -2.29
C THR A 132 -14.00 -20.09 -3.25
N SER A 133 -13.71 -19.57 -4.44
CA SER A 133 -14.70 -19.28 -5.49
C SER A 133 -15.58 -20.49 -5.83
N ARG A 134 -15.00 -21.71 -5.84
CA ARG A 134 -15.70 -22.96 -6.15
C ARG A 134 -16.84 -23.25 -5.17
N GLY A 135 -16.69 -22.89 -3.90
CA GLY A 135 -17.71 -23.10 -2.87
C GLY A 135 -18.64 -21.90 -2.69
N MET A 136 -18.07 -20.69 -2.68
CA MET A 136 -18.81 -19.46 -2.37
C MET A 136 -19.74 -19.03 -3.51
N VAL A 137 -19.29 -19.10 -4.77
CA VAL A 137 -20.09 -18.59 -5.90
C VAL A 137 -21.41 -19.36 -6.08
N PRO A 138 -21.43 -20.71 -6.07
CA PRO A 138 -22.69 -21.44 -6.16
C PRO A 138 -23.63 -21.17 -4.98
N GLN A 139 -23.08 -21.00 -3.77
CA GLN A 139 -23.86 -20.73 -2.57
C GLN A 139 -24.50 -19.33 -2.60
N LEU A 140 -23.74 -18.31 -3.02
CA LEU A 140 -24.25 -16.94 -3.17
C LEU A 140 -25.28 -16.82 -4.29
N ARG A 141 -25.18 -17.62 -5.35
CA ARG A 141 -26.22 -17.69 -6.40
C ARG A 141 -27.52 -18.30 -5.90
N ARG A 142 -27.45 -19.27 -4.97
CA ARG A 142 -28.64 -19.90 -4.37
C ARG A 142 -29.34 -19.00 -3.35
N ARG A 143 -28.56 -18.26 -2.56
CA ARG A 143 -29.07 -17.31 -1.56
C ARG A 143 -28.30 -15.99 -1.66
N PRO A 144 -28.71 -15.06 -2.53
CA PRO A 144 -28.04 -13.79 -2.68
C PRO A 144 -28.19 -12.99 -1.39
N LEU A 145 -27.05 -12.53 -0.86
CA LEU A 145 -27.04 -11.56 0.23
C LEU A 145 -27.25 -10.17 -0.39
N PRO A 146 -28.28 -9.40 0.04
CA PRO A 146 -28.46 -8.05 -0.45
C PRO A 146 -27.36 -7.14 0.11
N ILE A 147 -26.27 -6.99 -0.64
CA ILE A 147 -25.18 -6.08 -0.28
C ILE A 147 -25.56 -4.67 -0.72
N GLN A 148 -25.93 -3.83 0.23
CA GLN A 148 -26.21 -2.41 -0.02
C GLN A 148 -24.91 -1.60 -0.04
N LEU A 149 -24.17 -1.65 -1.15
CA LEU A 149 -22.91 -0.91 -1.30
C LEU A 149 -23.09 0.61 -1.10
N TRP A 150 -24.19 1.16 -1.61
CA TRP A 150 -24.50 2.58 -1.52
C TRP A 150 -24.80 3.04 -0.09
N ALA A 151 -25.34 2.17 0.77
CA ALA A 151 -25.57 2.50 2.17
C ALA A 151 -24.26 2.64 2.95
N SER A 152 -23.18 2.01 2.48
CA SER A 152 -21.85 2.03 3.10
C SER A 152 -20.96 3.18 2.61
N LEU A 153 -21.44 4.03 1.69
CA LEU A 153 -20.72 5.22 1.21
C LEU A 153 -20.19 6.14 2.33
N PRO A 154 -20.93 6.39 3.44
CA PRO A 154 -20.41 7.20 4.53
C PRO A 154 -19.12 6.66 5.16
N MET A 155 -18.83 5.35 5.02
CA MET A 155 -17.59 4.75 5.49
C MET A 155 -16.36 5.27 4.72
N LEU A 156 -16.54 5.76 3.49
CA LEU A 156 -15.49 6.36 2.66
C LEU A 156 -15.10 7.79 3.11
N ARG A 157 -15.86 8.43 4.00
CA ARG A 157 -15.55 9.81 4.47
C ARG A 157 -14.18 9.91 5.14
N ARG A 158 -13.83 8.92 5.97
CA ARG A 158 -12.54 8.88 6.67
C ARG A 158 -11.36 8.70 5.67
N PRO A 159 -11.37 7.70 4.77
CA PRO A 159 -10.40 7.62 3.68
C PRO A 159 -10.31 8.89 2.84
N ALA A 160 -11.44 9.49 2.45
CA ALA A 160 -11.45 10.70 1.63
C ALA A 160 -10.72 11.88 2.31
N GLY A 161 -10.92 12.06 3.62
CA GLY A 161 -10.17 13.04 4.40
C GLY A 161 -8.66 12.76 4.42
N ILE A 162 -8.26 11.51 4.56
CA ILE A 162 -6.83 11.10 4.51
C ILE A 162 -6.24 11.34 3.11
N ALA A 163 -7.01 11.11 2.04
CA ALA A 163 -6.58 11.40 0.68
C ALA A 163 -6.26 12.88 0.51
N LEU A 164 -7.17 13.75 0.98
CA LEU A 164 -6.99 15.20 0.91
C LEU A 164 -5.77 15.66 1.74
N LEU A 165 -5.62 15.17 2.97
CA LEU A 165 -4.47 15.49 3.82
C LEU A 165 -3.14 15.00 3.21
N SER A 166 -3.13 13.79 2.64
CA SER A 166 -1.95 13.24 1.95
C SER A 166 -1.57 14.09 0.74
N LEU A 167 -2.55 14.60 -0.01
CA LEU A 167 -2.31 15.49 -1.13
C LEU A 167 -1.74 16.84 -0.67
N ILE A 168 -2.32 17.46 0.37
CA ILE A 168 -1.82 18.72 0.94
C ILE A 168 -0.38 18.55 1.43
N ALA A 169 -0.09 17.46 2.16
CA ALA A 169 1.24 17.16 2.64
C ALA A 169 2.24 16.93 1.50
N ALA A 170 1.84 16.20 0.46
CA ALA A 170 2.68 15.97 -0.72
C ALA A 170 3.01 17.27 -1.46
N ILE A 171 2.02 18.17 -1.62
CA ILE A 171 2.24 19.49 -2.22
C ILE A 171 3.25 20.27 -1.38
N GLY A 172 3.04 20.35 -0.06
CA GLY A 172 3.92 21.09 0.84
C GLY A 172 5.37 20.59 0.83
N VAL A 173 5.58 19.30 0.68
CA VAL A 173 6.93 18.72 0.68
C VAL A 173 7.63 18.87 -0.66
N VAL A 174 6.92 18.79 -1.76
CA VAL A 174 7.52 19.07 -3.07
C VAL A 174 7.80 20.56 -3.24
N SER A 175 6.99 21.45 -2.65
CA SER A 175 7.19 22.90 -2.75
C SER A 175 8.28 23.46 -1.82
N THR A 176 8.65 22.75 -0.76
CA THR A 176 9.67 23.18 0.22
C THR A 176 11.05 22.55 0.03
N ARG A 177 11.22 21.70 -0.99
CA ARG A 177 12.48 21.01 -1.33
C ARG A 177 13.41 21.83 -2.22
#